data_AF-A0AB39SRI5-F1
#
_entry.id   AF-A0AB39SRI5-F1
#
_cell.length_a   1.000
_cell.length_b   1.000
_cell.length_c   1.000
_cell.angle_alpha   90.00
_cell.angle_beta   90.00
_cell.angle_gamma   90.00
#
_symmetry.space_group_name_H-M   'P 1'
#
loop_
_entity.id
_entity.type
_entity.pdbx_description
1 polymer ?
#
loop_
_entity_poly.entity_id
_entity_poly.type
_entity_poly.pdbx_seq_one_letter_code
_entity_poly.pdbx_strand_id
1 'polypeptide(L)'
;MVAGRVGGWAGVSWEDWRDYDGIRRRLDQGADPEAWSGGRPLHRAAGFGSPEVVAELAGRVADVNAWENGTTALWEALFTGRPDNARALAAAGADLWRPQIGGWSPGRLSLAGPTPDLFAVPEGERTLTEAERAVAKEGGRLVAALGSIDYDGTGLACVAGIDAEEAIRRLEATPAEGEELDELIEDPYAYDMDETLQIIGVTTVPGGCVVTQPWGYAPQMPGVLSRLSIGTVCYGLYANPKSGNQGSIARDGVVEAWDLHPGGAPDLDATPGEVLAAYLFQSSAVAYSCSYAGLRPTDARAVVGPPDLWVELPERDYWSS
;
A
#
# COMPACT_ATOMS: atom_id res chain seq x y z
N MET A 1 18.31 44.88 10.53
CA MET A 1 18.29 43.70 11.43
C MET A 1 17.25 42.74 10.90
N VAL A 2 17.66 41.52 10.60
CA VAL A 2 16.84 40.46 10.01
C VAL A 2 15.86 39.96 11.08
N ALA A 3 14.56 40.22 10.91
CA ALA A 3 13.54 39.59 11.73
C ALA A 3 13.48 38.11 11.36
N GLY A 4 13.75 37.24 12.34
CA GLY A 4 13.80 35.79 12.13
C GLY A 4 12.47 35.25 11.60
N ARG A 5 12.55 34.52 10.48
CA ARG A 5 11.45 33.73 9.89
C ARG A 5 11.13 32.53 10.78
N VAL A 6 10.42 32.76 11.88
CA VAL A 6 9.84 31.68 12.69
C VAL A 6 8.39 32.07 13.00
N GLY A 7 7.42 31.33 12.45
CA GLY A 7 6.12 31.20 13.13
C GLY A 7 4.82 31.29 12.33
N GLY A 8 4.81 31.63 11.04
CA GLY A 8 3.53 31.77 10.29
C GLY A 8 2.65 30.51 10.28
N TRP A 9 3.31 29.34 10.32
CA TRP A 9 2.66 28.03 10.41
C TRP A 9 2.86 27.31 11.75
N ALA A 10 3.29 28.03 12.79
CA ALA A 10 3.52 27.39 14.09
C ALA A 10 2.26 26.70 14.61
N GLY A 11 2.41 25.45 15.07
CA GLY A 11 1.32 24.65 15.61
C GLY A 11 0.36 24.08 14.57
N VAL A 12 0.58 24.30 13.27
CA VAL A 12 -0.20 23.65 12.21
C VAL A 12 0.22 22.19 12.10
N SER A 13 -0.74 21.31 12.33
CA SER A 13 -0.67 19.87 12.15
C SER A 13 -1.29 19.45 10.81
N TRP A 14 -1.33 18.15 10.55
CA TRP A 14 -1.94 17.59 9.34
C TRP A 14 -3.46 17.84 9.25
N GLU A 15 -4.14 17.90 10.40
CA GLU A 15 -5.60 18.08 10.46
C GLU A 15 -6.02 19.52 10.14
N ASP A 16 -5.15 20.48 10.47
CA ASP A 16 -5.39 21.91 10.29
C ASP A 16 -5.46 22.33 8.81
N TRP A 17 -4.96 21.51 7.88
CA TRP A 17 -5.08 21.76 6.44
C TRP A 17 -6.54 21.74 5.95
N ARG A 18 -7.51 21.34 6.79
CA ARG A 18 -8.94 21.43 6.51
C ARG A 18 -9.60 22.70 7.04
N ASP A 19 -8.93 23.44 7.92
CA ASP A 19 -9.45 24.71 8.48
C ASP A 19 -9.19 25.86 7.51
N TYR A 20 -10.11 26.08 6.58
CA TYR A 20 -10.02 27.16 5.60
C TYR A 20 -9.77 28.54 6.25
N ASP A 21 -10.55 28.90 7.27
CA ASP A 21 -10.44 30.20 7.91
C ASP A 21 -9.12 30.35 8.67
N GLY A 22 -8.65 29.30 9.33
CA GLY A 22 -7.37 29.26 10.01
C GLY A 22 -6.18 29.38 9.07
N ILE A 23 -6.22 28.68 7.93
CA ILE A 23 -5.16 28.73 6.91
C ILE A 23 -5.16 30.10 6.24
N ARG A 24 -6.31 30.61 5.78
CA ARG A 24 -6.41 31.94 5.15
C ARG A 24 -5.91 33.03 6.08
N ARG A 25 -6.30 33.01 7.35
CA ARG A 25 -5.84 33.99 8.36
C ARG A 25 -4.31 33.98 8.51
N ARG A 26 -3.68 32.80 8.51
CA ARG A 26 -2.22 32.69 8.61
C ARG A 26 -1.53 33.25 7.38
N LEU A 27 -2.04 32.93 6.20
CA LEU A 27 -1.54 33.49 4.94
C LEU A 27 -1.69 35.01 4.90
N ASP A 28 -2.82 35.56 5.37
CA ASP A 28 -3.05 37.00 5.50
C ASP A 28 -2.08 37.66 6.50
N GLN A 29 -1.63 36.91 7.50
CA GLN A 29 -0.63 37.35 8.49
C GLN A 29 0.82 37.14 8.01
N GLY A 30 1.02 36.70 6.77
CA GLY A 30 2.34 36.55 6.16
C GLY A 30 2.99 35.18 6.36
N ALA A 31 2.22 34.13 6.65
CA ALA A 31 2.71 32.76 6.53
C ALA A 31 3.16 32.49 5.08
N ASP A 32 4.31 31.82 4.92
CA ASP A 32 4.92 31.58 3.61
C ASP A 32 4.17 30.46 2.87
N PRO A 33 3.47 30.73 1.75
CA PRO A 33 2.73 29.70 1.02
C PRO A 33 3.64 28.66 0.35
N GLU A 34 4.96 28.90 0.30
CA GLU A 34 5.94 28.01 -0.34
C GLU A 34 6.65 27.08 0.64
N ALA A 35 6.58 27.32 1.96
CA ALA A 35 7.38 26.60 2.94
C ALA A 35 6.64 26.26 4.24
N TRP A 36 6.56 24.96 4.56
CA TRP A 36 6.02 24.41 5.79
C TRP A 36 6.74 23.12 6.19
N SER A 37 7.34 23.08 7.38
CA SER A 37 7.94 21.87 7.97
C SER A 37 8.88 21.11 7.01
N GLY A 38 9.74 21.84 6.30
CA GLY A 38 10.66 21.28 5.30
C GLY A 38 10.02 20.87 3.97
N GLY A 39 8.73 21.11 3.80
CA GLY A 39 7.94 20.83 2.60
C GLY A 39 7.12 22.01 2.09
N ARG A 40 6.18 21.75 1.17
CA ARG A 40 5.33 22.79 0.55
C ARG A 40 3.88 22.73 1.05
N PRO A 41 3.30 23.84 1.55
CA PRO A 41 1.90 23.90 1.97
C PRO A 41 0.89 23.31 0.97
N LEU A 42 1.05 23.63 -0.32
CA LEU A 42 0.11 23.20 -1.35
C LEU A 42 0.05 21.67 -1.51
N HIS A 43 1.19 20.98 -1.42
CA HIS A 43 1.25 19.51 -1.46
C HIS A 43 0.56 18.88 -0.25
N ARG A 44 0.70 19.48 0.93
CA ARG A 44 0.05 19.01 2.16
C ARG A 44 -1.46 19.22 2.10
N ALA A 45 -1.89 20.40 1.67
CA ALA A 45 -3.30 20.67 1.43
C ALA A 45 -3.90 19.75 0.36
N ALA A 46 -3.16 19.44 -0.69
CA ALA A 46 -3.59 18.53 -1.74
C ALA A 46 -3.95 17.13 -1.20
N GLY A 47 -3.13 16.58 -0.29
CA GLY A 47 -3.37 15.26 0.29
C GLY A 47 -4.31 15.21 1.50
N PHE A 48 -4.32 16.25 2.33
CA PHE A 48 -4.98 16.21 3.65
C PHE A 48 -6.03 17.29 3.87
N GLY A 49 -5.97 18.37 3.09
CA GLY A 49 -6.82 19.55 3.21
C GLY A 49 -8.12 19.47 2.42
N SER A 50 -8.82 20.61 2.39
CA SER A 50 -10.05 20.78 1.62
C SER A 50 -9.80 21.47 0.27
N PRO A 51 -10.73 21.35 -0.70
CA PRO A 51 -10.61 22.03 -2.00
C PRO A 51 -10.48 23.55 -1.87
N GLU A 52 -11.12 24.15 -0.86
CA GLU A 52 -11.04 25.58 -0.58
C GLU A 52 -9.65 26.01 -0.10
N VAL A 53 -9.02 25.21 0.77
CA VAL A 53 -7.64 25.44 1.20
C VAL A 53 -6.66 25.28 0.05
N VAL A 54 -6.87 24.26 -0.79
CA VAL A 54 -6.09 24.04 -2.01
C VAL A 54 -6.20 25.23 -2.96
N ALA A 55 -7.42 25.73 -3.21
CA ALA A 55 -7.63 26.88 -4.07
C ALA A 55 -6.99 28.16 -3.51
N GLU A 56 -7.10 28.39 -2.20
CA GLU A 56 -6.47 29.51 -1.50
C GLU A 56 -4.95 29.49 -1.65
N LEU A 57 -4.31 28.34 -1.38
CA LEU A 57 -2.87 28.20 -1.51
C LEU A 57 -2.42 28.29 -2.97
N ALA A 58 -3.15 27.67 -3.90
CA ALA A 58 -2.85 27.74 -5.32
C ALA A 58 -2.87 29.18 -5.86
N GLY A 59 -3.73 30.04 -5.31
CA GLY A 59 -3.77 31.47 -5.62
C GLY A 59 -2.63 32.30 -5.00
N ARG A 60 -1.86 31.75 -4.06
CA ARG A 60 -0.76 32.45 -3.36
C ARG A 60 0.64 31.95 -3.71
N VAL A 61 0.77 30.75 -4.26
CA VAL A 61 2.06 30.22 -4.73
C VAL A 61 2.48 30.87 -6.05
N ALA A 62 3.78 30.91 -6.30
CA ALA A 62 4.32 31.38 -7.58
C ALA A 62 4.16 30.33 -8.69
N ASP A 63 4.19 29.04 -8.33
CA ASP A 63 4.07 27.92 -9.26
C ASP A 63 3.27 26.77 -8.62
N VAL A 64 2.06 26.54 -9.15
CA VAL A 64 1.19 25.40 -8.80
C VAL A 64 1.83 24.05 -9.18
N ASN A 65 2.71 24.05 -10.19
CA ASN A 65 3.39 22.87 -10.71
C ASN A 65 4.76 22.62 -10.09
N ALA A 66 5.19 23.39 -9.10
CA ALA A 66 6.50 23.19 -8.51
C ALA A 66 6.59 21.83 -7.81
N TRP A 67 7.78 21.25 -7.81
CA TRP A 67 8.03 19.88 -7.36
C TRP A 67 8.37 19.86 -5.87
N GLU A 68 7.89 18.83 -5.18
CA GLU A 68 8.33 18.44 -3.85
C GLU A 68 8.59 16.94 -3.91
N ASN A 69 9.78 16.47 -3.51
CA ASN A 69 10.12 15.05 -3.49
C ASN A 69 9.79 14.29 -4.80
N GLY A 70 10.07 14.92 -5.95
CA GLY A 70 9.86 14.31 -7.26
C GLY A 70 8.43 14.41 -7.83
N THR A 71 7.48 14.97 -7.08
CA THR A 71 6.07 15.02 -7.47
C THR A 71 5.44 16.41 -7.35
N THR A 72 4.32 16.62 -8.05
CA THR A 72 3.49 17.83 -7.97
C THR A 72 2.39 17.70 -6.92
N ALA A 73 1.82 18.81 -6.44
CA ALA A 73 0.66 18.76 -5.55
C ALA A 73 -0.53 17.97 -6.17
N LEU A 74 -0.71 18.03 -7.49
CA LEU A 74 -1.75 17.28 -8.19
C LEU A 74 -1.55 15.77 -8.11
N TRP A 75 -0.29 15.32 -8.18
CA TRP A 75 0.06 13.92 -7.96
C TRP A 75 -0.35 13.47 -6.55
N GLU A 76 0.01 14.26 -5.53
CA GLU A 76 -0.34 13.97 -4.13
C GLU A 76 -1.85 13.87 -3.91
N ALA A 77 -2.64 14.79 -4.48
CA ALA A 77 -4.11 14.73 -4.41
C ALA A 77 -4.65 13.44 -5.01
N LEU A 78 -4.11 12.99 -6.15
CA LEU A 78 -4.59 11.76 -6.78
C LEU A 78 -4.17 10.52 -6.00
N PHE A 79 -2.89 10.45 -5.60
CA PHE A 79 -2.37 9.32 -4.83
C PHE A 79 -3.18 9.11 -3.56
N THR A 80 -3.43 10.17 -2.80
CA THR A 80 -4.21 10.12 -1.55
C THR A 80 -5.74 10.04 -1.72
N GLY A 81 -6.23 9.84 -2.95
CA GLY A 81 -7.66 9.65 -3.20
C GLY A 81 -8.51 10.91 -2.97
N ARG A 82 -7.99 12.09 -3.30
CA ARG A 82 -8.67 13.41 -3.13
C ARG A 82 -9.11 14.01 -4.47
N PRO A 83 -10.18 13.48 -5.11
CA PRO A 83 -10.60 13.95 -6.44
C PRO A 83 -11.02 15.42 -6.45
N ASP A 84 -11.63 15.94 -5.38
CA ASP A 84 -12.03 17.35 -5.32
C ASP A 84 -10.83 18.30 -5.17
N ASN A 85 -9.80 17.89 -4.42
CA ASN A 85 -8.54 18.65 -4.35
C ASN A 85 -7.82 18.62 -5.71
N ALA A 86 -7.84 17.48 -6.39
CA ALA A 86 -7.29 17.35 -7.73
C ALA A 86 -8.02 18.25 -8.74
N ARG A 87 -9.36 18.38 -8.66
CA ARG A 87 -10.15 19.34 -9.45
C ARG A 87 -9.78 20.78 -9.15
N ALA A 88 -9.60 21.14 -7.87
CA ALA A 88 -9.19 22.49 -7.48
C ALA A 88 -7.81 22.84 -8.06
N LEU A 89 -6.85 21.92 -8.01
CA LEU A 89 -5.52 22.09 -8.61
C LEU A 89 -5.58 22.23 -10.13
N ALA A 90 -6.37 21.38 -10.81
CA ALA A 90 -6.58 21.48 -12.25
C ALA A 90 -7.21 22.82 -12.65
N ALA A 91 -8.21 23.31 -11.88
CA ALA A 91 -8.82 24.62 -12.08
C ALA A 91 -7.83 25.77 -11.86
N ALA A 92 -6.83 25.59 -10.99
CA ALA A 92 -5.74 26.53 -10.78
C ALA A 92 -4.59 26.43 -11.80
N GLY A 93 -4.72 25.59 -12.82
CA GLY A 93 -3.72 25.45 -13.90
C GLY A 93 -2.61 24.44 -13.63
N ALA A 94 -2.83 23.47 -12.74
CA ALA A 94 -1.93 22.33 -12.60
C ALA A 94 -1.84 21.52 -13.90
N ASP A 95 -0.62 21.15 -14.30
CA ASP A 95 -0.34 20.32 -15.46
C ASP A 95 -0.67 18.85 -15.16
N LEU A 96 -1.69 18.36 -15.83
CA LEU A 96 -2.18 16.99 -15.70
C LEU A 96 -1.27 15.97 -16.40
N TRP A 97 -0.54 16.37 -17.45
CA TRP A 97 0.06 15.42 -18.39
C TRP A 97 1.59 15.36 -18.33
N ARG A 98 2.23 16.22 -17.53
CA ARG A 98 3.66 16.14 -17.25
C ARG A 98 4.06 14.81 -16.58
N PRO A 99 4.96 14.01 -17.19
CA PRO A 99 5.49 12.80 -16.57
C PRO A 99 6.30 13.10 -15.29
N GLN A 100 6.16 12.20 -14.32
CA GLN A 100 6.81 12.21 -13.00
C GLN A 100 7.46 10.82 -12.79
N ILE A 101 7.27 10.20 -11.62
CA ILE A 101 7.86 8.91 -11.27
C ILE A 101 7.42 7.82 -12.26
N GLY A 102 8.38 6.99 -12.70
CA GLY A 102 8.11 5.90 -13.66
C GLY A 102 7.48 6.36 -14.98
N GLY A 103 7.59 7.65 -15.33
CA GLY A 103 6.96 8.24 -16.51
C GLY A 103 5.43 8.37 -16.43
N TRP A 104 4.83 8.18 -15.25
CA TRP A 104 3.40 8.46 -15.04
C TRP A 104 3.16 9.95 -14.87
N SER A 105 2.07 10.45 -15.44
CA SER A 105 1.56 11.78 -15.13
C SER A 105 0.34 11.66 -14.19
N PRO A 106 -0.04 12.72 -13.46
CA PRO A 106 -1.27 12.72 -12.67
C PRO A 106 -2.50 12.34 -13.51
N GLY A 107 -2.61 12.88 -14.72
CA GLY A 107 -3.66 12.55 -15.68
C GLY A 107 -3.68 11.05 -16.00
N ARG A 108 -2.53 10.41 -16.24
CA ARG A 108 -2.48 8.94 -16.43
C ARG A 108 -2.93 8.19 -15.18
N LEU A 109 -2.49 8.59 -13.98
CA LEU A 109 -2.94 7.96 -12.73
C LEU A 109 -4.46 8.02 -12.60
N SER A 110 -5.07 9.17 -12.89
CA SER A 110 -6.52 9.34 -12.78
C SER A 110 -7.32 8.34 -13.63
N LEU A 111 -6.75 7.86 -14.75
CA LEU A 111 -7.38 6.85 -15.61
C LEU A 111 -7.35 5.44 -15.01
N ALA A 112 -6.41 5.16 -14.10
CA ALA A 112 -6.26 3.86 -13.44
C ALA A 112 -6.96 3.80 -12.08
N GLY A 113 -7.30 4.96 -11.50
CA GLY A 113 -7.82 5.07 -10.14
C GLY A 113 -9.30 4.75 -10.01
N PRO A 114 -9.86 4.87 -8.78
CA PRO A 114 -11.27 4.60 -8.51
C PRO A 114 -12.22 5.62 -9.16
N THR A 115 -11.71 6.75 -9.65
CA THR A 115 -12.46 7.78 -10.37
C THR A 115 -11.92 7.94 -11.80
N PRO A 116 -12.04 6.89 -12.65
CA PRO A 116 -11.64 7.00 -14.04
C PRO A 116 -12.47 8.12 -14.69
N ASP A 117 -11.85 8.87 -15.60
CA ASP A 117 -12.44 10.04 -16.27
C ASP A 117 -12.59 11.32 -15.42
N LEU A 118 -11.84 11.42 -14.32
CA LEU A 118 -11.78 12.66 -13.52
C LEU A 118 -11.38 13.89 -14.36
N PHE A 119 -10.55 13.69 -15.38
CA PHE A 119 -10.08 14.72 -16.30
C PHE A 119 -10.23 14.29 -17.76
N ALA A 120 -10.49 15.26 -18.64
CA ALA A 120 -10.48 15.01 -20.08
C ALA A 120 -9.07 14.68 -20.57
N VAL A 121 -8.96 13.73 -21.49
CA VAL A 121 -7.70 13.32 -22.10
C VAL A 121 -7.55 14.04 -23.45
N PRO A 122 -6.56 14.94 -23.61
CA PRO A 122 -6.27 15.59 -24.89
C PRO A 122 -5.86 14.59 -25.97
N GLU A 123 -6.10 14.95 -27.23
CA GLU A 123 -5.64 14.15 -28.37
C GLU A 123 -4.10 14.06 -28.38
N GLY A 124 -3.57 12.85 -28.57
CA GLY A 124 -2.12 12.59 -28.59
C GLY A 124 -1.50 12.30 -27.22
N GLU A 125 -2.22 12.47 -26.12
CA GLU A 125 -1.72 12.12 -24.78
C GLU A 125 -1.68 10.61 -24.55
N ARG A 126 -0.68 10.15 -23.79
CA ARG A 126 -0.47 8.72 -23.53
C ARG A 126 -1.54 8.19 -22.58
N THR A 127 -2.54 7.50 -23.11
CA THR A 127 -3.57 6.81 -22.31
C THR A 127 -3.03 5.52 -21.68
N LEU A 128 -3.88 4.79 -20.96
CA LEU A 128 -3.54 3.44 -20.50
C LEU A 128 -3.38 2.47 -21.69
N THR A 129 -2.43 1.56 -21.59
CA THR A 129 -2.36 0.36 -22.43
C THR A 129 -3.47 -0.62 -22.05
N GLU A 130 -3.69 -1.64 -22.87
CA GLU A 130 -4.64 -2.71 -22.54
C GLU A 130 -4.21 -3.49 -21.29
N ALA A 131 -2.91 -3.75 -21.14
CA ALA A 131 -2.36 -4.38 -19.95
C ALA A 131 -2.56 -3.54 -18.69
N GLU A 132 -2.23 -2.23 -18.73
CA GLU A 132 -2.46 -1.32 -17.59
C GLU A 132 -3.95 -1.24 -17.23
N ARG A 133 -4.87 -1.20 -18.22
CA ARG A 133 -6.32 -1.26 -17.96
C ARG A 133 -6.75 -2.55 -17.29
N ALA A 134 -6.22 -3.69 -17.73
CA ALA A 134 -6.54 -4.99 -17.14
C ALA A 134 -6.05 -5.06 -15.68
N VAL A 135 -4.84 -4.54 -15.41
CA VAL A 135 -4.28 -4.44 -14.07
C VAL A 135 -5.11 -3.50 -13.19
N ALA A 136 -5.49 -2.32 -13.67
CA ALA A 136 -6.34 -1.38 -12.92
C ALA A 136 -7.70 -1.97 -12.57
N LYS A 137 -8.36 -2.62 -13.55
CA LYS A 137 -9.65 -3.29 -13.33
C LYS A 137 -9.54 -4.41 -12.30
N GLU A 138 -8.49 -5.23 -12.39
CA GLU A 138 -8.27 -6.31 -11.44
C GLU A 138 -7.90 -5.78 -10.04
N GLY A 139 -7.07 -4.74 -9.96
CA GLY A 139 -6.71 -4.09 -8.70
C GLY A 139 -7.95 -3.55 -7.98
N GLY A 140 -8.83 -2.85 -8.71
CA GLY A 140 -10.11 -2.38 -8.16
C GLY A 140 -11.01 -3.51 -7.68
N ARG A 141 -11.11 -4.62 -8.43
CA ARG A 141 -11.85 -5.83 -8.00
C ARG A 141 -11.25 -6.40 -6.71
N LEU A 142 -9.93 -6.52 -6.64
CA LEU A 142 -9.22 -7.14 -5.54
C LEU A 142 -9.34 -6.33 -4.25
N VAL A 143 -9.14 -5.00 -4.32
CA VAL A 143 -9.34 -4.08 -3.20
C VAL A 143 -10.79 -4.14 -2.71
N ALA A 144 -11.77 -4.20 -3.61
CA ALA A 144 -13.18 -4.32 -3.24
C ALA A 144 -13.51 -5.68 -2.60
N ALA A 145 -12.93 -6.78 -3.09
CA ALA A 145 -13.14 -8.12 -2.55
C ALA A 145 -12.56 -8.28 -1.14
N LEU A 146 -11.35 -7.77 -0.90
CA LEU A 146 -10.71 -7.83 0.41
C LEU A 146 -11.32 -6.81 1.39
N GLY A 147 -11.78 -5.66 0.89
CA GLY A 147 -12.40 -4.63 1.71
C GLY A 147 -11.44 -4.02 2.73
N SER A 148 -12.01 -3.39 3.77
CA SER A 148 -11.25 -2.88 4.91
C SER A 148 -11.13 -3.98 5.95
N ILE A 149 -9.92 -4.45 6.18
CA ILE A 149 -9.60 -5.48 7.18
C ILE A 149 -8.59 -4.94 8.18
N ASP A 150 -8.71 -5.39 9.43
CA ASP A 150 -7.66 -5.25 10.43
C ASP A 150 -6.76 -6.48 10.32
N TYR A 151 -5.47 -6.23 10.12
CA TYR A 151 -4.46 -7.26 9.90
C TYR A 151 -3.14 -6.91 10.59
N ASP A 152 -3.16 -5.97 11.54
CA ASP A 152 -1.97 -5.63 12.32
C ASP A 152 -1.48 -6.85 13.09
N GLY A 153 -0.18 -7.14 13.01
CA GLY A 153 0.43 -8.34 13.59
C GLY A 153 0.33 -9.59 12.72
N THR A 154 -0.38 -9.53 11.59
CA THR A 154 -0.53 -10.68 10.69
C THR A 154 0.68 -10.85 9.77
N GLY A 155 1.25 -12.05 9.78
CA GLY A 155 2.15 -12.55 8.74
C GLY A 155 1.36 -13.30 7.69
N LEU A 156 1.73 -13.14 6.42
CA LEU A 156 1.15 -13.89 5.32
C LEU A 156 2.14 -14.18 4.19
N ALA A 157 1.85 -15.24 3.44
CA ALA A 157 2.51 -15.57 2.19
C ALA A 157 1.48 -15.86 1.10
N CYS A 158 1.47 -15.06 0.05
CA CYS A 158 0.65 -15.27 -1.14
C CYS A 158 1.43 -16.10 -2.16
N VAL A 159 0.99 -17.34 -2.40
CA VAL A 159 1.72 -18.30 -3.26
C VAL A 159 0.95 -18.53 -4.54
N ALA A 160 1.62 -18.36 -5.68
CA ALA A 160 1.00 -18.51 -6.98
C ALA A 160 0.87 -19.99 -7.40
N GLY A 161 -0.26 -20.35 -7.99
CA GLY A 161 -0.42 -21.57 -8.79
C GLY A 161 -0.45 -22.90 -8.04
N ILE A 162 -0.38 -22.89 -6.71
CA ILE A 162 -0.51 -24.09 -5.86
C ILE A 162 -1.67 -23.94 -4.89
N ASP A 163 -2.32 -25.03 -4.53
CA ASP A 163 -3.37 -25.06 -3.52
C ASP A 163 -2.80 -25.31 -2.11
N ALA A 164 -3.69 -25.33 -1.12
CA ALA A 164 -3.32 -25.57 0.28
C ALA A 164 -2.64 -26.93 0.49
N GLU A 165 -3.09 -27.99 -0.18
CA GLU A 165 -2.53 -29.34 -0.04
C GLU A 165 -1.06 -29.37 -0.49
N GLU A 166 -0.77 -28.78 -1.65
CA GLU A 166 0.59 -28.67 -2.17
C GLU A 166 1.47 -27.77 -1.29
N ALA A 167 0.94 -26.67 -0.76
CA ALA A 167 1.66 -25.80 0.17
C ALA A 167 2.04 -26.54 1.46
N ILE A 168 1.10 -27.26 2.08
CA ILE A 168 1.31 -28.09 3.28
C ILE A 168 2.37 -29.16 3.00
N ARG A 169 2.28 -29.83 1.85
CA ARG A 169 3.26 -30.84 1.43
C ARG A 169 4.68 -30.27 1.31
N ARG A 170 4.83 -29.07 0.73
CA ARG A 170 6.14 -28.39 0.60
C ARG A 170 6.73 -27.95 1.94
N LEU A 171 5.86 -27.59 2.88
CA LEU A 171 6.24 -27.20 4.22
C LEU A 171 6.53 -28.40 5.13
N GLU A 172 6.14 -29.61 4.70
CA GLU A 172 6.19 -30.84 5.51
C GLU A 172 5.38 -30.67 6.82
N ALA A 173 4.33 -29.85 6.76
CA ALA A 173 3.52 -29.49 7.91
C ALA A 173 2.47 -30.57 8.21
N THR A 174 2.10 -30.71 9.48
CA THR A 174 1.06 -31.65 9.94
C THR A 174 -0.20 -30.90 10.36
N PRO A 175 -1.40 -31.47 10.17
CA PRO A 175 -2.64 -30.87 10.67
C PRO A 175 -2.54 -30.57 12.18
N ALA A 176 -2.96 -29.36 12.57
CA ALA A 176 -3.10 -28.94 13.95
C ALA A 176 -4.59 -28.84 14.28
N GLU A 177 -5.03 -29.53 15.33
CA GLU A 177 -6.44 -29.61 15.76
C GLU A 177 -6.52 -29.80 17.28
N GLY A 178 -7.62 -29.37 17.91
CA GLY A 178 -7.92 -29.66 19.31
C GLY A 178 -8.14 -28.41 20.17
N GLU A 179 -8.58 -28.62 21.42
CA GLU A 179 -8.91 -27.54 22.36
C GLU A 179 -7.71 -26.61 22.62
N GLU A 180 -6.49 -27.14 22.66
CA GLU A 180 -5.27 -26.35 22.86
C GLU A 180 -5.04 -25.35 21.70
N LEU A 181 -5.38 -25.74 20.46
CA LEU A 181 -5.31 -24.85 19.31
C LEU A 181 -6.41 -23.79 19.37
N ASP A 182 -7.62 -24.16 19.79
CA ASP A 182 -8.72 -23.20 19.93
C ASP A 182 -8.38 -22.14 20.99
N GLU A 183 -7.84 -22.55 22.16
CA GLU A 183 -7.35 -21.65 23.19
C GLU A 183 -6.21 -20.75 22.70
N LEU A 184 -5.28 -21.32 21.93
CA LEU A 184 -4.18 -20.57 21.31
C LEU A 184 -4.70 -19.48 20.34
N ILE A 185 -5.67 -19.81 19.49
CA ILE A 185 -6.22 -18.86 18.52
C ILE A 185 -6.98 -17.73 19.24
N GLU A 186 -7.63 -18.02 20.38
CA GLU A 186 -8.33 -17.02 21.18
C GLU A 186 -7.38 -16.06 21.91
N ASP A 187 -6.26 -16.54 22.47
CA ASP A 187 -5.27 -15.70 23.16
C ASP A 187 -3.81 -16.11 22.84
N PRO A 188 -3.31 -15.81 21.62
CA PRO A 188 -2.01 -16.28 21.19
C PRO A 188 -0.84 -15.67 21.96
N TYR A 189 -1.07 -14.53 22.62
CA TYR A 189 -0.04 -13.83 23.40
C TYR A 189 0.08 -14.35 24.85
N ALA A 190 -0.78 -15.29 25.26
CA ALA A 190 -0.67 -15.98 26.55
C ALA A 190 0.40 -17.09 26.56
N TYR A 191 0.84 -17.52 25.37
CA TYR A 191 1.76 -18.64 25.16
C TYR A 191 3.18 -18.15 24.80
N ASP A 192 4.15 -19.06 24.81
CA ASP A 192 5.50 -18.75 24.35
C ASP A 192 5.50 -18.49 22.83
N MET A 193 6.02 -17.35 22.42
CA MET A 193 6.08 -16.96 21.00
C MET A 193 6.77 -18.03 20.14
N ASP A 194 7.82 -18.68 20.63
CA ASP A 194 8.57 -19.66 19.84
C ASP A 194 7.74 -20.92 19.56
N GLU A 195 6.86 -21.30 20.48
CA GLU A 195 5.93 -22.44 20.32
C GLU A 195 4.78 -22.08 19.36
N THR A 196 4.23 -20.88 19.48
CA THR A 196 3.07 -20.44 18.68
C THR A 196 3.43 -20.09 17.23
N LEU A 197 4.69 -19.75 16.95
CA LEU A 197 5.16 -19.40 15.61
C LEU A 197 5.07 -20.58 14.63
N GLN A 198 5.01 -21.82 15.12
CA GLN A 198 4.92 -23.00 14.27
C GLN A 198 3.51 -23.22 13.71
N ILE A 199 2.48 -22.62 14.32
CA ILE A 199 1.09 -22.79 13.90
C ILE A 199 0.75 -21.75 12.83
N ILE A 200 0.36 -22.22 11.66
CA ILE A 200 -0.03 -21.38 10.51
C ILE A 200 -1.35 -21.88 9.90
N GLY A 201 -2.12 -20.96 9.36
CA GLY A 201 -3.30 -21.25 8.56
C GLY A 201 -2.94 -21.33 7.08
N VAL A 202 -3.56 -22.25 6.34
CA VAL A 202 -3.40 -22.37 4.88
C VAL A 202 -4.78 -22.39 4.22
N THR A 203 -4.97 -21.55 3.21
CA THR A 203 -6.25 -21.39 2.50
C THR A 203 -6.05 -21.35 0.99
N THR A 204 -6.77 -22.20 0.26
CA THR A 204 -6.81 -22.16 -1.20
C THR A 204 -7.67 -20.99 -1.67
N VAL A 205 -7.17 -20.24 -2.64
CA VAL A 205 -7.92 -19.16 -3.30
C VAL A 205 -7.77 -19.29 -4.82
N PRO A 206 -8.64 -18.67 -5.63
CA PRO A 206 -8.44 -18.69 -7.07
C PRO A 206 -7.05 -18.14 -7.44
N GLY A 207 -6.28 -18.91 -8.21
CA GLY A 207 -4.92 -18.55 -8.62
C GLY A 207 -3.80 -19.02 -7.69
N GLY A 208 -4.09 -19.60 -6.53
CA GLY A 208 -3.05 -20.12 -5.62
C GLY A 208 -3.54 -20.39 -4.20
N CYS A 209 -2.70 -20.07 -3.21
CA CYS A 209 -3.07 -20.17 -1.80
C CYS A 209 -2.49 -19.01 -0.98
N VAL A 210 -3.12 -18.73 0.16
CA VAL A 210 -2.62 -17.82 1.18
C VAL A 210 -2.24 -18.64 2.40
N VAL A 211 -1.02 -18.44 2.90
CA VAL A 211 -0.58 -18.92 4.21
C VAL A 211 -0.63 -17.74 5.16
N THR A 212 -1.19 -17.90 6.36
CA THR A 212 -1.44 -16.80 7.30
C THR A 212 -1.10 -17.17 8.74
N GLN A 213 -0.71 -16.18 9.51
CA GLN A 213 -0.59 -16.26 10.97
C GLN A 213 -1.02 -14.92 11.56
N PRO A 214 -2.19 -14.84 12.22
CA PRO A 214 -2.73 -13.56 12.70
C PRO A 214 -1.87 -12.85 13.76
N TRP A 215 -1.04 -13.60 14.49
CA TRP A 215 -0.26 -13.09 15.64
C TRP A 215 1.26 -13.06 15.41
N GLY A 216 1.75 -13.42 14.23
CA GLY A 216 3.18 -13.61 14.02
C GLY A 216 3.61 -13.58 12.57
N TYR A 217 4.91 -13.63 12.35
CA TYR A 217 5.56 -13.42 11.06
C TYR A 217 5.97 -14.73 10.37
N ALA A 218 5.60 -15.90 10.91
CA ALA A 218 6.08 -17.19 10.42
C ALA A 218 5.92 -17.39 8.90
N PRO A 219 4.80 -17.00 8.27
CA PRO A 219 4.63 -17.15 6.82
C PRO A 219 5.66 -16.37 5.99
N GLN A 220 6.19 -15.26 6.50
CA GLN A 220 7.19 -14.45 5.81
C GLN A 220 8.63 -14.95 6.02
N MET A 221 8.86 -15.89 6.93
CA MET A 221 10.23 -16.34 7.21
C MET A 221 10.90 -16.90 5.93
N PRO A 222 12.17 -16.57 5.66
CA PRO A 222 12.85 -16.97 4.42
C PRO A 222 12.74 -18.46 4.09
N GLY A 223 12.91 -19.34 5.08
CA GLY A 223 12.79 -20.79 4.90
C GLY A 223 11.38 -21.26 4.54
N VAL A 224 10.34 -20.55 4.98
CA VAL A 224 8.94 -20.80 4.58
C VAL A 224 8.74 -20.34 3.13
N LEU A 225 9.14 -19.12 2.81
CA LEU A 225 9.00 -18.55 1.46
C LEU A 225 9.77 -19.34 0.39
N SER A 226 11.00 -19.76 0.68
CA SER A 226 11.79 -20.61 -0.22
C SER A 226 11.07 -21.92 -0.51
N ARG A 227 10.53 -22.60 0.50
CA ARG A 227 9.80 -23.87 0.28
C ARG A 227 8.54 -23.69 -0.54
N LEU A 228 7.76 -22.66 -0.23
CA LEU A 228 6.51 -22.37 -0.93
C LEU A 228 6.75 -21.96 -2.39
N SER A 229 7.83 -21.24 -2.67
CA SER A 229 8.11 -20.67 -4.01
C SER A 229 8.75 -21.63 -5.02
N ILE A 230 9.01 -22.90 -4.71
CA ILE A 230 9.67 -23.83 -5.65
C ILE A 230 8.85 -23.97 -6.95
N GLY A 231 9.41 -23.58 -8.10
CA GLY A 231 8.73 -23.63 -9.40
C GLY A 231 7.60 -22.59 -9.54
N THR A 232 7.53 -21.59 -8.67
CA THR A 232 6.49 -20.56 -8.67
C THR A 232 6.99 -19.26 -8.03
N VAL A 233 6.09 -18.30 -7.79
CA VAL A 233 6.36 -17.05 -7.08
C VAL A 233 5.55 -16.98 -5.79
N CYS A 234 6.17 -16.39 -4.77
CA CYS A 234 5.55 -16.10 -3.49
C CYS A 234 5.83 -14.63 -3.12
N TYR A 235 4.81 -13.95 -2.58
CA TYR A 235 4.98 -12.66 -1.92
C TYR A 235 4.71 -12.81 -0.43
N GLY A 236 5.74 -12.56 0.39
CA GLY A 236 5.62 -12.52 1.83
C GLY A 236 5.26 -11.12 2.33
N LEU A 237 4.47 -11.04 3.39
CA LEU A 237 4.12 -9.80 4.09
C LEU A 237 4.10 -10.07 5.60
N TYR A 238 4.64 -9.14 6.36
CA TYR A 238 4.34 -9.00 7.79
C TYR A 238 3.86 -7.57 8.05
N ALA A 239 2.65 -7.46 8.57
CA ALA A 239 2.06 -6.20 8.98
C ALA A 239 2.53 -5.87 10.39
N ASN A 240 3.77 -5.41 10.52
CA ASN A 240 4.39 -5.19 11.83
C ASN A 240 3.74 -3.99 12.53
N PRO A 241 3.10 -4.15 13.71
CA PRO A 241 2.46 -3.05 14.43
C PRO A 241 3.43 -1.94 14.85
N LYS A 242 4.74 -2.22 14.88
CA LYS A 242 5.78 -1.28 15.31
C LYS A 242 6.41 -0.49 14.17
N SER A 243 6.57 -1.10 12.99
CA SER A 243 7.34 -0.53 11.88
C SER A 243 6.57 -0.46 10.55
N GLY A 244 5.33 -0.93 10.52
CA GLY A 244 4.51 -0.98 9.31
C GLY A 244 4.71 -2.26 8.48
N ASN A 245 4.18 -2.25 7.26
CA ASN A 245 4.17 -3.41 6.38
C ASN A 245 5.56 -3.68 5.79
N GLN A 246 6.03 -4.92 5.95
CA GLN A 246 7.31 -5.39 5.42
C GLN A 246 7.05 -6.51 4.41
N GLY A 247 7.50 -6.32 3.17
CA GLY A 247 7.30 -7.27 2.09
C GLY A 247 8.58 -8.00 1.68
N SER A 248 8.40 -9.18 1.08
CA SER A 248 9.48 -9.97 0.49
C SER A 248 9.01 -10.71 -0.76
N ILE A 249 9.92 -10.94 -1.69
CA ILE A 249 9.68 -11.68 -2.92
C ILE A 249 10.53 -12.94 -2.89
N ALA A 250 9.89 -14.09 -3.11
CA ALA A 250 10.59 -15.34 -3.33
C ALA A 250 10.13 -15.99 -4.64
N ARG A 251 11.09 -16.55 -5.38
CA ARG A 251 10.86 -17.22 -6.66
C ARG A 251 11.76 -18.43 -6.77
N ASP A 252 11.18 -19.53 -7.22
CA ASP A 252 11.92 -20.77 -7.50
C ASP A 252 12.83 -21.22 -6.35
N GLY A 253 12.38 -21.03 -5.10
CA GLY A 253 13.14 -21.40 -3.91
C GLY A 253 14.16 -20.38 -3.41
N VAL A 254 14.19 -19.18 -3.99
CA VAL A 254 15.15 -18.14 -3.66
C VAL A 254 14.41 -16.86 -3.24
N VAL A 255 14.79 -16.27 -2.11
CA VAL A 255 14.33 -14.93 -1.71
C VAL A 255 15.13 -13.89 -2.52
N GLU A 256 14.46 -13.19 -3.43
CA GLU A 256 15.05 -12.23 -4.36
C GLU A 256 15.09 -10.81 -3.79
N ALA A 257 14.14 -10.45 -2.93
CA ALA A 257 14.01 -9.12 -2.34
C ALA A 257 13.34 -9.18 -0.95
N TRP A 258 13.66 -8.20 -0.10
CA TRP A 258 13.18 -8.05 1.28
C TRP A 258 13.12 -6.57 1.67
N ASP A 259 12.45 -6.26 2.78
CA ASP A 259 12.20 -4.89 3.27
C ASP A 259 11.45 -4.00 2.26
N LEU A 260 10.55 -4.63 1.51
CA LEU A 260 9.66 -3.93 0.58
C LEU A 260 8.52 -3.27 1.35
N HIS A 261 7.92 -2.23 0.78
CA HIS A 261 6.86 -1.45 1.42
C HIS A 261 5.52 -1.62 0.67
N PRO A 262 4.89 -2.81 0.70
CA PRO A 262 3.63 -3.04 -0.01
C PRO A 262 2.54 -2.10 0.51
N GLY A 263 1.77 -1.54 -0.43
CA GLY A 263 0.77 -0.50 -0.15
C GLY A 263 1.33 0.87 0.24
N GLY A 264 2.66 1.06 0.16
CA GLY A 264 3.31 2.35 0.29
C GLY A 264 3.31 3.18 -1.00
N ALA A 265 3.89 4.38 -0.92
CA ALA A 265 4.19 5.20 -2.09
C ALA A 265 5.35 4.60 -2.91
N PRO A 266 5.41 4.84 -4.22
CA PRO A 266 6.53 4.34 -5.04
C PRO A 266 7.82 5.11 -4.76
N ASP A 267 8.95 4.42 -4.89
CA ASP A 267 10.28 5.04 -4.89
C ASP A 267 10.49 5.95 -6.11
N LEU A 268 11.44 6.88 -6.02
CA LEU A 268 11.70 7.86 -7.10
C LEU A 268 12.19 7.22 -8.40
N ASP A 269 12.84 6.07 -8.31
CA ASP A 269 13.34 5.27 -9.43
C ASP A 269 12.40 4.09 -9.79
N ALA A 270 11.21 4.03 -9.20
CA ALA A 270 10.22 3.00 -9.49
C ALA A 270 9.88 2.92 -10.98
N THR A 271 9.75 1.69 -11.48
CA THR A 271 9.31 1.38 -12.82
C THR A 271 7.84 1.80 -13.05
N PRO A 272 7.38 1.92 -14.30
CA PRO A 272 5.98 2.21 -14.58
C PRO A 272 5.00 1.20 -13.94
N GLY A 273 5.40 -0.07 -13.84
CA GLY A 273 4.58 -1.12 -13.22
C GLY A 273 4.46 -0.96 -11.71
N GLU A 274 5.57 -0.63 -11.03
CA GLU A 274 5.59 -0.40 -9.58
C GLU A 274 4.78 0.83 -9.18
N VAL A 275 4.85 1.92 -9.97
CA VAL A 275 4.02 3.10 -9.75
C VAL A 275 2.53 2.77 -9.86
N LEU A 276 2.15 2.00 -10.88
CA LEU A 276 0.75 1.58 -11.04
C LEU A 276 0.29 0.70 -9.87
N ALA A 277 1.12 -0.26 -9.45
CA ALA A 277 0.80 -1.11 -8.31
C ALA A 277 0.68 -0.30 -7.01
N ALA A 278 1.62 0.60 -6.73
CA ALA A 278 1.58 1.47 -5.55
C ALA A 278 0.34 2.37 -5.54
N TYR A 279 -0.07 2.88 -6.70
CA TYR A 279 -1.27 3.70 -6.84
C TYR A 279 -2.57 2.90 -6.60
N LEU A 280 -2.67 1.70 -7.19
CA LEU A 280 -3.87 0.86 -7.08
C LEU A 280 -4.06 0.27 -5.67
N PHE A 281 -2.96 -0.04 -4.99
CA PHE A 281 -2.97 -0.74 -3.71
C PHE A 281 -2.51 0.13 -2.55
N GLN A 282 -2.57 1.46 -2.70
CA GLN A 282 -2.19 2.37 -1.62
C GLN A 282 -2.98 2.02 -0.36
N SER A 283 -2.27 1.87 0.77
CA SER A 283 -2.81 1.45 2.06
C SER A 283 -3.49 0.07 2.07
N SER A 284 -3.25 -0.77 1.05
CA SER A 284 -3.78 -2.13 0.94
C SER A 284 -2.66 -3.13 0.65
N ALA A 285 -1.80 -3.37 1.64
CA ALA A 285 -0.64 -4.26 1.50
C ALA A 285 -1.04 -5.69 1.13
N VAL A 286 -2.12 -6.21 1.72
CA VAL A 286 -2.65 -7.54 1.42
C VAL A 286 -3.07 -7.65 -0.06
N ALA A 287 -3.80 -6.66 -0.58
CA ALA A 287 -4.20 -6.64 -1.99
C ALA A 287 -2.98 -6.55 -2.92
N TYR A 288 -1.98 -5.75 -2.55
CA TYR A 288 -0.70 -5.70 -3.26
C TYR A 288 -0.05 -7.10 -3.33
N SER A 289 0.08 -7.79 -2.18
CA SER A 289 0.70 -9.12 -2.10
C SER A 289 -0.05 -10.16 -2.92
N CYS A 290 -1.38 -10.19 -2.84
CA CYS A 290 -2.21 -11.07 -3.67
C CYS A 290 -2.04 -10.75 -5.16
N SER A 291 -2.07 -9.47 -5.55
CA SER A 291 -1.91 -9.06 -6.94
C SER A 291 -0.54 -9.42 -7.50
N TYR A 292 0.52 -9.26 -6.70
CA TYR A 292 1.88 -9.58 -7.11
C TYR A 292 2.02 -11.07 -7.46
N ALA A 293 1.49 -11.95 -6.60
CA ALA A 293 1.51 -13.38 -6.83
C ALA A 293 0.38 -13.87 -7.77
N GLY A 294 -0.48 -12.98 -8.28
CA GLY A 294 -1.54 -13.32 -9.24
C GLY A 294 -2.74 -14.05 -8.62
N LEU A 295 -2.93 -13.95 -7.30
CA LEU A 295 -4.06 -14.51 -6.58
C LEU A 295 -5.31 -13.66 -6.83
N ARG A 296 -6.47 -14.32 -6.80
CA ARG A 296 -7.78 -13.73 -7.06
C ARG A 296 -8.80 -14.13 -5.99
N PRO A 297 -8.55 -13.84 -4.70
CA PRO A 297 -9.55 -14.08 -3.66
C PRO A 297 -10.85 -13.33 -3.97
N THR A 298 -11.96 -13.90 -3.51
CA THR A 298 -13.32 -13.37 -3.68
C THR A 298 -13.81 -12.60 -2.45
N ASP A 299 -13.13 -12.77 -1.33
CA ASP A 299 -13.38 -12.14 -0.03
C ASP A 299 -12.07 -12.15 0.79
N ALA A 300 -12.10 -11.62 2.02
CA ALA A 300 -10.96 -11.60 2.91
C ALA A 300 -10.82 -12.82 3.84
N ARG A 301 -11.62 -13.89 3.67
CA ARG A 301 -11.61 -15.04 4.59
C ARG A 301 -10.23 -15.68 4.68
N ALA A 302 -9.52 -15.79 3.56
CA ALA A 302 -8.19 -16.37 3.51
C ALA A 302 -7.13 -15.57 4.28
N VAL A 303 -7.45 -14.37 4.77
CA VAL A 303 -6.55 -13.46 5.48
C VAL A 303 -6.95 -13.30 6.94
N VAL A 304 -8.24 -13.01 7.20
CA VAL A 304 -8.76 -12.70 8.54
C VAL A 304 -9.81 -13.68 9.06
N GLY A 305 -10.24 -14.62 8.21
CA GLY A 305 -11.19 -15.66 8.59
C GLY A 305 -10.49 -16.96 8.97
N PRO A 306 -11.27 -18.00 9.31
CA PRO A 306 -10.70 -19.32 9.57
C PRO A 306 -10.07 -19.88 8.27
N PRO A 307 -8.86 -20.45 8.36
CA PRO A 307 -8.21 -21.06 7.20
C PRO A 307 -8.92 -22.36 6.78
N ASP A 308 -8.55 -22.91 5.63
CA ASP A 308 -9.01 -24.26 5.25
C ASP A 308 -8.45 -25.32 6.20
N LEU A 309 -7.19 -25.14 6.62
CA LEU A 309 -6.54 -25.99 7.59
C LEU A 309 -5.54 -25.18 8.43
N TRP A 310 -5.53 -25.44 9.74
CA TRP A 310 -4.42 -25.09 10.61
C TRP A 310 -3.38 -26.21 10.56
N VAL A 311 -2.11 -25.84 10.42
CA VAL A 311 -1.01 -26.80 10.38
C VAL A 311 0.14 -26.35 11.27
N GLU A 312 0.86 -27.33 11.77
CA GLU A 312 2.08 -27.16 12.54
C GLU A 312 3.30 -27.37 11.65
N LEU A 313 4.17 -26.37 11.64
CA LEU A 313 5.46 -26.41 10.98
C LEU A 313 6.43 -27.28 11.79
N PRO A 314 7.19 -28.19 11.14
CA PRO A 314 8.21 -28.96 11.82
C PRO A 314 9.35 -28.09 12.39
N GLU A 315 9.89 -28.46 13.56
CA GLU A 315 11.04 -27.78 14.15
C GLU A 315 12.24 -27.70 13.20
N ARG A 316 12.58 -26.49 12.75
CA ARG A 316 13.78 -26.19 11.95
C ARG A 316 14.11 -24.71 12.00
N ASP A 317 15.31 -24.36 11.54
CA ASP A 317 15.67 -22.96 11.30
C ASP A 317 14.97 -22.47 10.02
N TYR A 318 14.04 -21.53 10.20
CA TYR A 318 13.32 -20.88 9.11
C TYR A 318 13.91 -19.50 8.73
N TRP A 319 14.97 -19.05 9.42
CA TRP A 319 15.67 -17.81 9.09
C TRP A 319 16.79 -18.04 8.07
N SER A 320 17.32 -19.26 7.97
CA SER A 320 18.15 -19.68 6.85
C SER A 320 17.32 -20.26 5.71
N SER A 321 17.65 -19.87 4.48
CA SER A 321 17.04 -20.34 3.23
C SER A 321 17.64 -21.66 2.76
#